data_AF-A0A3L6JB05-F1
#
_entry.id   AF-A0A3L6JB05-F1
#
_cell.length_a   1.000
_cell.length_b   1.000
_cell.length_c   1.000
_cell.angle_alpha   90.00
_cell.angle_beta   90.00
_cell.angle_gamma   90.00
#
_symmetry.space_group_name_H-M   'P 1'
#
loop_
_entity.id
_entity.type
_entity.pdbx_description
1 polymer ?
#
loop_
_entity_poly.entity_id
_entity_poly.type
_entity_poly.pdbx_seq_one_letter_code
_entity_poly.pdbx_strand_id
1 'polypeptide(L)'
;MPSDGGCDLSPSIDRLIEHEIDTLNDHLPESRVTLRELCEMDKPCFNTRCGEQSVFRVEELEWLRKQVPGLYHDSVRLPIVILRRLDYGLGVYTVAGNKIELFMIHRILGYVDLEWEDFAAWKPVERLARPQVQVLRKRMPSTSCIGIVHATREDATEDSKPDV
;
A
#
# COMPACT_ATOMS: atom_id res chain seq x y z
N MET A 1 25.52 -22.95 30.20
CA MET A 1 24.42 -22.11 30.70
C MET A 1 23.52 -21.82 29.51
N PRO A 2 22.34 -22.46 29.38
CA PRO A 2 21.40 -22.11 28.32
C PRO A 2 20.50 -20.98 28.84
N SER A 3 20.42 -19.90 28.08
CA SER A 3 19.43 -18.84 28.27
C SER A 3 19.21 -18.27 26.89
N ASP A 4 18.21 -18.80 26.20
CA ASP A 4 17.48 -18.09 25.14
C ASP A 4 16.17 -18.84 24.94
N GLY A 5 15.18 -18.46 25.74
CA GLY A 5 13.79 -18.84 25.59
C GLY A 5 13.19 -18.10 24.41
N GLY A 6 13.50 -18.55 23.20
CA GLY A 6 12.68 -18.24 22.03
C GLY A 6 11.36 -19.02 22.15
N CYS A 7 10.24 -18.33 22.31
CA CYS A 7 8.93 -18.93 22.16
C CYS A 7 8.76 -19.37 20.69
N ASP A 8 9.11 -20.62 20.37
CA ASP A 8 8.66 -21.30 19.16
C ASP A 8 7.13 -21.43 19.27
N LEU A 9 6.39 -20.56 18.57
CA LEU A 9 4.98 -20.82 18.31
C LEU A 9 4.89 -22.06 17.41
N SER A 10 3.98 -22.99 17.74
CA SER A 10 3.85 -24.22 16.96
C SER A 10 3.41 -23.92 15.52
N PRO A 11 3.84 -24.70 14.50
CA PRO A 11 3.45 -24.50 13.10
C PRO A 11 1.93 -24.44 12.85
N SER A 12 1.14 -25.01 13.75
CA SER A 12 -0.32 -24.97 13.71
C SER A 12 -0.90 -23.59 14.07
N ILE A 13 -0.23 -22.83 14.94
CA ILE A 13 -0.62 -21.47 15.33
C ILE A 13 -0.28 -20.51 14.20
N ASP A 14 0.89 -20.66 13.57
CA ASP A 14 1.29 -19.83 12.43
C ASP A 14 0.27 -19.94 11.28
N ARG A 15 -0.15 -21.17 10.93
CA ARG A 15 -1.20 -21.39 9.92
C ARG A 15 -2.56 -20.80 10.30
N LEU A 16 -2.91 -20.82 11.59
CA LEU A 16 -4.14 -20.21 12.06
C LEU A 16 -4.07 -18.68 11.93
N ILE A 17 -2.93 -18.08 12.28
CA ILE A 17 -2.70 -16.64 12.14
C ILE A 17 -2.72 -16.23 10.66
N GLU A 18 -2.08 -17.01 9.77
CA GLU A 18 -2.13 -16.77 8.33
C GLU A 18 -3.56 -16.78 7.79
N HIS A 19 -4.36 -17.78 8.18
CA HIS A 19 -5.76 -17.88 7.76
C HIS A 19 -6.62 -16.70 8.25
N GLU A 20 -6.43 -16.27 9.50
CA GLU A 20 -7.10 -15.10 10.06
C GLU A 20 -6.70 -13.82 9.31
N ILE A 21 -5.42 -13.66 8.98
CA ILE A 21 -4.93 -12.50 8.21
C ILE A 21 -5.48 -12.51 6.79
N ASP A 22 -5.53 -13.67 6.14
CA ASP A 22 -6.12 -13.79 4.82
C ASP A 22 -7.60 -13.41 4.83
N THR A 23 -8.36 -13.89 5.82
CA THR A 23 -9.77 -13.51 6.02
C THR A 23 -9.90 -12.00 6.26
N LEU A 24 -8.99 -11.40 7.04
CA LEU A 24 -8.95 -9.95 7.27
C LEU A 24 -8.58 -9.15 6.01
N ASN A 25 -8.02 -9.79 4.98
CA ASN A 25 -7.61 -9.15 3.73
C ASN A 25 -8.61 -9.38 2.59
N ASP A 26 -9.74 -10.02 2.86
CA ASP A 26 -10.76 -10.31 1.85
C ASP A 26 -11.38 -9.05 1.21
N HIS A 27 -11.35 -7.91 1.92
CA HIS A 27 -11.78 -6.61 1.39
C HIS A 27 -10.73 -5.92 0.51
N LEU A 28 -9.53 -6.48 0.39
CA LEU A 28 -8.51 -5.96 -0.51
C LEU A 28 -8.92 -6.13 -1.98
N PRO A 29 -8.44 -5.24 -2.88
CA PRO A 29 -8.71 -5.39 -4.31
C PRO A 29 -8.17 -6.71 -4.85
N GLU A 30 -9.02 -7.46 -5.55
CA GLU A 30 -8.61 -8.61 -6.36
C GLU A 30 -7.78 -8.15 -7.57
N SER A 31 -8.22 -7.05 -8.19
CA SER A 31 -7.54 -6.42 -9.31
C SER A 31 -7.41 -4.92 -9.11
N ARG A 32 -6.31 -4.36 -9.62
CA ARG A 32 -6.08 -2.92 -9.62
C ARG A 32 -6.23 -2.35 -11.01
N VAL A 33 -6.99 -1.27 -11.11
CA VAL A 33 -7.33 -0.59 -12.37
C VAL A 33 -6.47 0.66 -12.52
N THR A 34 -6.04 0.99 -13.74
CA THR A 34 -5.22 2.19 -13.94
C THR A 34 -6.03 3.47 -13.78
N LEU A 35 -5.36 4.56 -13.40
CA LEU A 35 -6.00 5.87 -13.28
C LEU A 35 -6.62 6.33 -14.62
N ARG A 36 -5.97 5.99 -15.75
CA ARG A 36 -6.54 6.23 -17.09
C ARG A 36 -7.89 5.56 -17.26
N GLU A 37 -7.95 4.25 -17.08
CA GLU A 37 -9.17 3.46 -17.26
C GLU A 37 -10.27 3.95 -16.32
N LEU A 38 -9.95 4.23 -15.05
CA LEU A 38 -10.93 4.76 -14.08
C LEU A 38 -11.48 6.13 -14.47
N CYS A 39 -10.71 6.96 -15.16
CA CYS A 39 -11.17 8.26 -15.66
C CYS A 39 -12.05 8.15 -16.91
N GLU A 40 -12.00 7.01 -17.62
CA GLU A 40 -12.82 6.74 -18.82
C GLU A 40 -14.12 5.98 -18.48
N MET A 41 -14.19 5.36 -17.31
CA MET A 41 -15.38 4.66 -16.81
C MET A 41 -16.45 5.64 -16.31
N ASP A 42 -17.70 5.46 -16.76
CA ASP A 42 -18.86 6.20 -16.23
C ASP A 42 -19.07 5.94 -14.71
N LYS A 43 -18.72 4.74 -14.25
CA LYS A 43 -18.80 4.31 -12.86
C LYS A 43 -17.49 3.63 -12.46
N PRO A 44 -16.51 4.40 -11.96
CA PRO A 44 -15.22 3.83 -11.61
C PRO A 44 -15.38 2.90 -10.41
N CYS A 45 -14.98 1.64 -10.57
CA CYS A 45 -15.12 0.62 -9.55
C CYS A 45 -14.00 -0.42 -9.62
N PHE A 46 -13.84 -1.21 -8.57
CA PHE A 46 -12.94 -2.34 -8.51
C PHE A 46 -13.60 -3.51 -7.75
N ASN A 47 -13.13 -4.73 -8.01
CA ASN A 47 -13.61 -5.92 -7.32
C ASN A 47 -12.66 -6.27 -6.16
N THR A 48 -13.22 -6.65 -5.02
CA THR A 48 -12.48 -7.17 -3.87
C THR A 48 -12.26 -8.68 -4.00
N ARG A 49 -11.34 -9.25 -3.22
CA ARG A 49 -11.12 -10.71 -3.17
C ARG A 49 -12.36 -11.48 -2.74
N CYS A 50 -13.24 -10.86 -1.97
CA CYS A 50 -14.57 -11.37 -1.61
C CYS A 50 -15.61 -11.36 -2.74
N GLY A 51 -15.27 -10.83 -3.93
CA GLY A 51 -16.19 -10.70 -5.05
C GLY A 51 -17.18 -9.53 -4.93
N GLU A 52 -16.98 -8.64 -3.95
CA GLU A 52 -17.77 -7.41 -3.83
C GLU A 52 -17.22 -6.32 -4.75
N GLN A 53 -18.11 -5.47 -5.28
CA GLN A 53 -17.72 -4.31 -6.08
C GLN A 53 -17.69 -3.06 -5.21
N SER A 54 -16.54 -2.39 -5.19
CA SER A 54 -16.35 -1.11 -4.49
C SER A 54 -16.23 0.02 -5.50
N VAL A 55 -16.88 1.16 -5.22
CA VAL A 55 -16.96 2.31 -6.13
C VAL A 55 -16.01 3.41 -5.69
N PHE A 56 -15.31 4.01 -6.65
CA PHE A 56 -14.46 5.18 -6.42
C PHE A 56 -15.27 6.48 -6.47
N ARG A 57 -14.83 7.48 -5.71
CA ARG A 57 -15.38 8.83 -5.80
C ARG A 57 -14.80 9.53 -7.02
N VAL A 58 -15.68 10.01 -7.90
CA VAL A 58 -15.27 10.70 -9.13
C VAL A 58 -14.47 11.97 -8.80
N GLU A 59 -14.85 12.71 -7.77
CA GLU A 59 -14.14 13.93 -7.37
C GLU A 59 -12.70 13.64 -6.91
N GLU A 60 -12.49 12.49 -6.27
CA GLU A 60 -11.17 12.03 -5.80
C GLU A 60 -10.28 11.63 -6.98
N LEU A 61 -10.84 10.95 -7.98
CA LEU A 61 -10.13 10.59 -9.22
C LEU A 61 -9.78 11.83 -10.05
N GLU A 62 -10.69 12.79 -10.19
CA GLU A 62 -10.40 14.06 -10.87
C GLU A 62 -9.31 14.86 -10.16
N TRP A 63 -9.31 14.85 -8.82
CA TRP A 63 -8.26 15.49 -8.04
C TRP A 63 -6.91 14.79 -8.26
N LEU A 64 -6.86 13.45 -8.23
CA LEU A 64 -5.66 12.68 -8.53
C LEU A 64 -5.13 12.94 -9.94
N ARG A 65 -6.03 12.99 -10.93
CA ARG A 65 -5.70 13.30 -12.33
C ARG A 65 -5.00 14.66 -12.48
N LYS A 66 -5.33 15.64 -11.63
CA LYS A 66 -4.69 16.96 -11.62
C LYS A 66 -3.33 16.96 -10.91
N GLN A 67 -3.09 16.02 -9.98
CA GLN A 67 -1.81 15.91 -9.26
C GLN A 67 -0.76 15.13 -10.06
N VAL A 68 -1.19 14.18 -10.88
CA VAL A 68 -0.32 13.28 -11.66
C VAL A 68 -0.32 13.70 -13.13
N PRO A 69 0.85 13.92 -13.76
CA PRO A 69 0.95 14.16 -15.20
C PRO A 69 0.35 13.03 -16.02
N GLY A 70 -0.26 13.38 -17.16
CA GLY A 70 -0.95 12.41 -18.03
C GLY A 70 -0.09 11.22 -18.49
N LEU A 71 1.23 11.41 -18.59
CA LEU A 71 2.16 10.35 -18.96
C LEU A 71 2.26 9.21 -17.92
N TYR A 72 1.85 9.44 -16.67
CA TYR A 72 1.90 8.45 -15.60
C TYR A 72 0.53 7.85 -15.26
N HIS A 73 -0.55 8.26 -15.94
CA HIS A 73 -1.91 7.76 -15.67
C HIS A 73 -2.06 6.25 -15.91
N ASP A 74 -1.27 5.68 -16.83
CA ASP A 74 -1.22 4.24 -17.09
C ASP A 74 -0.39 3.46 -16.07
N SER A 75 0.49 4.15 -15.36
CA SER A 75 1.36 3.56 -14.35
C SER A 75 0.72 3.54 -12.97
N VAL A 76 -0.13 4.52 -12.65
CA VAL A 76 -0.82 4.59 -11.35
C VAL A 76 -2.00 3.63 -11.35
N ARG A 77 -1.98 2.63 -10.47
CA ARG A 77 -3.05 1.65 -10.30
C ARG A 77 -3.75 1.86 -8.96
N LEU A 78 -5.08 1.82 -8.98
CA LEU A 78 -5.93 2.03 -7.81
C LEU A 78 -6.78 0.78 -7.52
N PRO A 79 -7.18 0.57 -6.25
CA PRO A 79 -6.80 1.37 -5.09
C PRO A 79 -5.35 1.11 -4.64
N ILE A 80 -4.72 2.13 -4.05
CA ILE A 80 -3.42 1.99 -3.40
C ILE A 80 -3.59 1.12 -2.16
N VAL A 81 -2.86 0.02 -2.10
CA VAL A 81 -2.90 -0.89 -0.94
C VAL A 81 -1.82 -0.48 0.05
N ILE A 82 -2.24 -0.17 1.27
CA ILE A 82 -1.37 0.17 2.40
C ILE A 82 -1.39 -1.00 3.36
N LEU A 83 -0.29 -1.70 3.48
CA LEU A 83 -0.15 -2.89 4.30
C LEU A 83 0.31 -2.50 5.70
N ARG A 84 -0.45 -2.87 6.73
CA ARG A 84 -0.03 -2.74 8.12
C ARG A 84 0.90 -3.90 8.47
N ARG A 85 2.18 -3.60 8.71
CA ARG A 85 3.19 -4.58 9.13
C ARG A 85 3.09 -4.78 10.64
N LEU A 86 2.56 -5.93 11.07
CA LEU A 86 2.45 -6.26 12.50
C LEU A 86 3.81 -6.60 13.12
N ASP A 87 4.74 -7.03 12.28
CA ASP A 87 6.11 -7.47 12.57
C ASP A 87 7.07 -6.32 12.94
N TYR A 88 6.93 -5.12 12.37
CA TYR A 88 7.77 -3.97 12.71
C TYR A 88 7.27 -3.14 13.92
N GLY A 89 6.26 -3.65 14.63
CA GLY A 89 5.69 -2.98 15.80
C GLY A 89 4.49 -2.06 15.51
N LEU A 90 4.00 -1.39 16.55
CA LEU A 90 2.74 -0.63 16.48
C LEU A 90 2.87 0.62 15.59
N GLY A 91 2.16 0.60 14.46
CA GLY A 91 1.92 1.80 13.65
C GLY A 91 2.86 1.98 12.47
N VAL A 92 3.58 0.93 12.06
CA VAL A 92 4.33 0.86 10.81
C VAL A 92 3.44 0.32 9.70
N TYR A 93 3.47 0.99 8.56
CA TYR A 93 2.75 0.62 7.36
C TYR A 93 3.71 0.62 6.18
N THR A 94 3.47 -0.21 5.19
CA THR A 94 4.16 -0.19 3.90
C THR A 94 3.15 0.07 2.80
N VAL A 95 3.55 0.78 1.76
CA VAL A 95 2.71 0.97 0.57
C VAL A 95 3.08 -0.08 -0.46
N ALA A 96 2.14 -0.94 -0.82
CA ALA A 96 2.31 -1.89 -1.90
C ALA A 96 1.98 -1.20 -3.23
N GLY A 97 3.00 -0.77 -3.95
CA GLY A 97 2.84 -0.06 -5.20
C GLY A 97 4.16 0.14 -5.95
N ASN A 98 4.07 0.68 -7.17
CA ASN A 98 5.27 1.00 -7.94
C ASN A 98 5.91 2.33 -7.49
N LYS A 99 7.12 2.62 -8.00
CA LYS A 99 7.85 3.85 -7.67
C LYS A 99 7.03 5.13 -7.91
N ILE A 100 6.21 5.17 -8.96
CA ILE A 100 5.37 6.31 -9.33
C ILE A 100 4.25 6.52 -8.31
N GLU A 101 3.58 5.45 -7.91
CA GLU A 101 2.54 5.45 -6.87
C GLU A 101 3.09 5.91 -5.53
N LEU A 102 4.27 5.42 -5.14
CA LEU A 102 4.97 5.83 -3.93
C LEU A 102 5.31 7.33 -3.96
N PHE A 103 5.83 7.83 -5.08
CA PHE A 103 6.16 9.24 -5.24
C PHE A 103 4.91 10.13 -5.15
N MET A 104 3.84 9.74 -5.85
CA MET A 104 2.55 10.41 -5.78
C MET A 104 2.08 10.55 -4.32
N ILE A 105 2.13 9.46 -3.54
CA ILE A 105 1.71 9.46 -2.13
C ILE A 105 2.59 10.41 -1.30
N HIS A 106 3.92 10.38 -1.48
CA HIS A 106 4.82 11.26 -0.73
C HIS A 106 4.62 12.74 -1.08
N ARG A 107 4.37 13.04 -2.36
CA ARG A 107 4.03 14.39 -2.82
C ARG A 107 2.69 14.85 -2.24
N ILE A 108 1.67 13.98 -2.25
CA ILE A 108 0.37 14.27 -1.61
C ILE A 108 0.55 14.52 -0.11
N LEU A 109 1.38 13.75 0.57
CA LEU A 109 1.66 13.96 1.99
C LEU A 109 2.49 15.23 2.28
N GLY A 110 3.12 15.82 1.27
CA GLY A 110 3.97 17.00 1.40
C GLY A 110 5.37 16.70 1.96
N TYR A 111 5.87 15.48 1.80
CA TYR A 111 7.22 15.09 2.21
C TYR A 111 8.26 15.18 1.08
N VAL A 112 7.79 15.43 -0.14
CA VAL A 112 8.63 15.54 -1.32
C VAL A 112 8.20 16.79 -2.07
N ASP A 113 9.13 17.74 -2.16
CA ASP A 113 8.99 18.98 -2.93
C ASP A 113 9.58 18.85 -4.34
N LEU A 114 9.92 17.62 -4.77
CA LEU A 114 10.45 17.36 -6.11
C LEU A 114 9.35 17.46 -7.15
N GLU A 115 9.71 18.03 -8.30
CA GLU A 115 8.86 17.99 -9.47
C GLU A 115 8.85 16.63 -10.13
N TRP A 116 7.80 16.36 -10.92
CA TRP A 116 7.67 15.09 -11.64
C TRP A 116 8.82 14.83 -12.63
N GLU A 117 9.47 15.89 -13.09
CA GLU A 117 10.66 15.83 -13.95
C GLU A 117 11.88 15.24 -13.22
N ASP A 118 12.00 15.52 -11.91
CA ASP A 118 13.11 15.06 -11.06
C ASP A 118 12.82 13.71 -10.37
N PHE A 119 11.66 13.09 -10.67
CA PHE A 119 11.25 11.80 -10.12
C PHE A 119 12.32 10.70 -10.26
N ALA A 120 13.11 10.73 -11.34
CA ALA A 120 14.17 9.76 -11.58
C ALA A 120 15.19 9.72 -10.43
N ALA A 121 15.55 10.88 -9.88
CA ALA A 121 16.51 11.04 -8.79
C ALA A 121 15.92 10.66 -7.42
N TRP A 122 14.60 10.59 -7.30
CA TRP A 122 13.94 10.27 -6.05
C TRP A 122 14.18 8.80 -5.65
N LYS A 123 14.54 8.57 -4.39
CA LYS A 123 14.66 7.23 -3.80
C LYS A 123 13.31 6.80 -3.20
N PRO A 124 12.77 5.64 -3.59
CA PRO A 124 11.49 5.17 -3.06
C PRO A 124 11.58 4.91 -1.56
N VAL A 125 10.61 5.44 -0.83
CA VAL A 125 10.39 5.12 0.58
C VAL A 125 9.03 4.45 0.69
N GLU A 126 9.01 3.18 1.08
CA GLU A 126 7.76 2.41 1.15
C GLU A 126 7.11 2.50 2.53
N ARG A 127 7.88 2.86 3.55
CA ARG A 127 7.44 2.88 4.95
C ARG A 127 6.72 4.17 5.29
N LEU A 128 5.51 4.02 5.83
CA LEU A 128 4.70 5.10 6.38
C LEU A 128 4.42 4.87 7.87
N ALA A 129 4.39 5.96 8.63
CA ALA A 129 3.93 5.98 10.00
C ALA A 129 2.42 6.23 10.08
N ARG A 130 1.79 5.81 11.19
CA ARG A 130 0.35 5.98 11.44
C ARG A 130 -0.20 7.40 11.14
N PRO A 131 0.46 8.52 11.54
CA PRO A 131 -0.05 9.86 11.22
C PRO A 131 -0.12 10.13 9.71
N GLN A 132 0.83 9.61 8.94
CA GLN A 132 0.89 9.77 7.49
C GLN A 132 -0.27 9.02 6.83
N VAL A 133 -0.53 7.78 7.26
CA VAL A 133 -1.68 6.99 6.80
C VAL A 133 -3.00 7.67 7.14
N GLN A 134 -3.11 8.32 8.30
CA GLN A 134 -4.31 9.08 8.66
C GLN A 134 -4.55 10.28 7.75
N VAL A 135 -3.49 11.01 7.37
CA VAL A 135 -3.60 12.10 6.38
C VAL A 135 -4.00 11.55 5.02
N LEU A 136 -3.38 10.44 4.61
CA LEU A 136 -3.67 9.78 3.34
C LEU A 136 -5.14 9.34 3.25
N ARG A 137 -5.65 8.69 4.31
CA ARG A 137 -7.06 8.25 4.42
C ARG A 137 -8.06 9.40 4.42
N LYS A 138 -7.66 10.59 4.88
CA LYS A 138 -8.52 11.79 4.82
C LYS A 138 -8.58 12.38 3.41
N ARG A 139 -7.47 12.35 2.68
CA ARG A 139 -7.39 12.89 1.31
C ARG A 139 -7.90 11.92 0.26
N MET A 140 -7.64 10.63 0.45
CA MET A 140 -7.91 9.57 -0.50
C MET A 140 -8.71 8.41 0.12
N PRO A 141 -9.95 8.64 0.58
CA PRO A 141 -10.74 7.62 1.26
C PRO A 141 -11.24 6.48 0.37
N SER A 142 -11.46 6.72 -0.94
CA SER A 142 -11.97 5.68 -1.86
C SER A 142 -10.87 5.04 -2.70
N THR A 143 -9.75 5.73 -2.91
CA THR A 143 -8.61 5.28 -3.73
C THR A 143 -7.49 4.64 -2.91
N SER A 144 -7.71 4.43 -1.60
CA SER A 144 -6.78 3.69 -0.73
C SER A 144 -7.47 2.59 0.08
N CYS A 145 -6.82 1.43 0.17
CA CYS A 145 -7.23 0.28 0.97
C CYS A 145 -6.16 -0.05 2.00
N ILE A 146 -6.55 -0.52 3.19
CA ILE A 146 -5.61 -0.96 4.21
C ILE A 146 -5.67 -2.49 4.30
N GLY A 147 -4.53 -3.15 4.15
CA GLY A 147 -4.38 -4.58 4.41
C GLY A 147 -3.60 -4.83 5.69
N ILE A 148 -3.62 -6.05 6.17
CA ILE A 148 -2.83 -6.50 7.32
C ILE A 148 -1.87 -7.57 6.81
N VAL A 149 -0.61 -7.47 7.22
CA VAL A 149 0.40 -8.47 6.90
C VAL A 149 1.20 -8.81 8.16
N HIS A 150 1.61 -10.06 8.23
CA HIS A 150 2.49 -10.59 9.24
C HIS A 150 3.57 -11.38 8.53
N ALA A 151 4.84 -11.07 8.80
CA ALA A 151 5.94 -11.82 8.23
C ALA A 151 5.95 -13.24 8.82
N THR A 152 5.81 -14.27 7.97
CA THR A 152 6.34 -15.60 8.27
C THR A 152 7.85 -15.62 7.93
N ARG A 153 8.59 -16.58 8.49
CA ARG A 153 10.07 -16.59 8.67
C ARG A 153 10.95 -16.39 7.41
N GLU A 154 10.41 -16.13 6.22
CA GLU A 154 11.15 -16.00 4.95
C GLU A 154 11.46 -14.53 4.54
N ASP A 155 10.73 -13.53 5.05
CA ASP A 155 10.93 -12.10 4.69
C ASP A 155 12.19 -11.46 5.31
N ALA A 156 12.89 -12.15 6.21
CA ALA A 156 14.01 -11.59 6.98
C ALA A 156 15.32 -11.40 6.17
N THR A 157 15.35 -11.84 4.91
CA THR A 157 16.62 -11.99 4.17
C THR A 157 16.98 -10.80 3.27
N GLU A 158 16.10 -9.82 3.05
CA GLU A 158 16.35 -8.75 2.07
C GLU A 158 16.67 -7.36 2.63
N ASP A 159 16.60 -7.15 3.96
CA ASP A 159 16.97 -5.86 4.58
C ASP A 159 18.46 -5.78 4.98
N SER A 160 19.27 -6.77 4.59
CA SER A 160 20.73 -6.78 4.80
C SER A 160 21.47 -6.59 3.48
N LYS A 161 21.42 -5.38 2.90
CA LYS A 161 22.48 -4.95 1.99
C LYS A 161 23.06 -3.62 2.48
N PRO A 162 24.30 -3.60 3.00
CA PRO A 162 24.97 -2.37 3.36
C PRO A 162 25.25 -1.55 2.08
N ASP A 163 24.96 -0.25 2.14
CA ASP A 163 25.48 0.72 1.17
C ASP A 163 27.01 0.57 1.11
N VAL A 164 27.52 0.24 -0.09
CA VAL A 164 28.94 0.30 -0.46
C VAL A 164 29.23 1.67 -1.03
#